data_AF-A0A7R6WQZ7-F1
#
_entry.id   AF-A0A7R6WQZ7-F1
#
_cell.length_a   1.000
_cell.length_b   1.000
_cell.length_c   1.000
_cell.angle_alpha   90.00
_cell.angle_beta   90.00
_cell.angle_gamma   90.00
#
_symmetry.space_group_name_H-M   'P 1'
#
loop_
_entity.id
_entity.type
_entity.pdbx_description
1 polymer ?
#
loop_
_entity_poly.entity_id
_entity_poly.type
_entity_poly.pdbx_seq_one_letter_code
_entity_poly.pdbx_strand_id
1 'polypeptide(L)'
;MKLARIAAPLALFCALGVGQAFAVCNISDAKLEEAVLKSPELRKPENRYLVRDLRTLRDAAFVLWTYGLHDDCERVLANIRQLITAPSMAKLGGNDEDLADEQLAAGEPQQHQGGEVRGNRDAPDARPLINLDDLGPGLRVDEIVGSEVRSSDDKIVGEVRNVVIGTKDRWDYAVVASGGFFIAGKDSIVVPLRYLQVNEERNSFYLRISSADVKAVPLMPDQEYLWLADEAWRAKNDAIFQKLIPASPQGKTDAK
;
A
#
# COMPACT_ATOMS: atom_id res chain seq x y z
N MET A 1 36.90 8.98 -82.43
CA MET A 1 35.44 9.24 -82.43
C MET A 1 34.91 8.99 -81.03
N LYS A 2 34.15 9.94 -80.48
CA LYS A 2 33.65 9.98 -79.11
C LYS A 2 32.61 8.89 -78.87
N LEU A 3 32.68 8.19 -77.74
CA LEU A 3 31.55 7.45 -77.16
C LEU A 3 31.53 7.75 -75.66
N ALA A 4 30.52 8.51 -75.27
CA ALA A 4 30.29 9.02 -73.92
C ALA A 4 29.90 7.87 -72.98
N ARG A 5 30.56 7.78 -71.82
CA ARG A 5 30.16 6.91 -70.72
C ARG A 5 29.09 7.63 -69.91
N ILE A 6 27.84 7.18 -70.03
CA ILE A 6 26.74 7.57 -69.14
C ILE A 6 26.91 6.74 -67.87
N ALA A 7 27.31 7.38 -66.79
CA ALA A 7 27.29 6.78 -65.45
C ALA A 7 25.85 6.91 -64.90
N ALA A 8 25.14 5.80 -64.79
CA ALA A 8 23.90 5.71 -64.04
C ALA A 8 24.25 5.58 -62.53
N PRO A 9 23.63 6.35 -61.62
CA PRO A 9 23.83 6.15 -60.20
C PRO A 9 23.05 4.92 -59.75
N LEU A 10 23.78 3.92 -59.26
CA LEU A 10 23.23 2.77 -58.56
C LEU A 10 22.63 3.28 -57.23
N ALA A 11 21.30 3.43 -57.19
CA ALA A 11 20.59 3.78 -55.96
C ALA A 11 20.74 2.63 -54.97
N LEU A 12 21.66 2.80 -54.02
CA LEU A 12 21.84 1.93 -52.88
C LEU A 12 20.61 2.08 -51.98
N PHE A 13 19.65 1.16 -52.13
CA PHE A 13 18.56 1.01 -51.17
C PHE A 13 19.16 0.53 -49.85
N CYS A 14 19.54 1.48 -48.99
CA CYS A 14 19.69 1.21 -47.57
C CYS A 14 18.34 0.78 -47.04
N ALA A 15 18.12 -0.53 -46.95
CA ALA A 15 17.13 -1.07 -46.04
C ALA A 15 17.58 -0.70 -44.62
N LEU A 16 17.19 0.49 -44.18
CA LEU A 16 17.11 0.82 -42.77
C LEU A 16 16.11 -0.16 -42.20
N GLY A 17 16.62 -1.29 -41.70
CA GLY A 17 15.91 -2.08 -40.72
C GLY A 17 15.64 -1.15 -39.56
N VAL A 18 14.44 -0.55 -39.55
CA VAL A 18 13.87 0.04 -38.36
C VAL A 18 13.65 -1.15 -37.44
N GLY A 19 14.70 -1.51 -36.69
CA GLY A 19 14.55 -2.36 -35.53
C GLY A 19 13.53 -1.63 -34.68
N GLN A 20 12.32 -2.19 -34.59
CA GLN A 20 11.37 -1.76 -33.59
C GLN A 20 12.12 -1.93 -32.28
N ALA A 21 12.51 -0.80 -31.68
CA ALA A 21 12.86 -0.79 -30.28
C ALA A 21 11.62 -1.34 -29.59
N PHE A 22 11.68 -2.61 -29.16
CA PHE A 22 10.67 -3.18 -28.31
C PHE A 22 10.63 -2.25 -27.10
N ALA A 23 9.62 -1.38 -27.05
CA ALA A 23 9.35 -0.57 -25.89
C ALA A 23 8.99 -1.58 -24.80
N VAL A 24 9.98 -1.91 -23.97
CA VAL A 24 9.77 -2.70 -22.78
C VAL A 24 8.77 -1.89 -21.96
N CYS A 25 7.59 -2.47 -21.70
CA CYS A 25 6.60 -1.80 -20.86
C CYS A 25 7.24 -1.60 -19.49
N ASN A 26 7.75 -0.41 -19.24
CA ASN A 26 8.41 -0.13 -18.00
C ASN A 26 7.32 0.27 -17.02
N ILE A 27 6.80 -0.71 -16.27
CA ILE A 27 5.77 -0.48 -15.24
C ILE A 27 6.20 0.59 -14.23
N SER A 28 7.51 0.81 -14.04
CA SER A 28 8.04 1.90 -13.21
C SER A 28 7.92 3.30 -13.86
N ASP A 29 7.78 3.39 -15.19
CA ASP A 29 7.56 4.63 -15.95
C ASP A 29 6.10 5.09 -15.95
N ALA A 30 5.19 4.35 -15.32
CA ALA A 30 3.87 4.88 -14.98
C ALA A 30 3.99 6.09 -14.05
N LYS A 31 5.10 6.18 -13.28
CA LYS A 31 5.37 7.22 -12.27
C LYS A 31 4.19 7.45 -11.34
N LEU A 32 3.33 6.46 -11.15
CA LEU A 32 2.09 6.60 -10.42
C LEU A 32 2.36 6.94 -8.96
N GLU A 33 3.21 6.16 -8.28
CA GLU A 33 3.53 6.43 -6.87
C GLU A 33 4.33 7.73 -6.71
N GLU A 34 5.19 8.08 -7.67
CA GLU A 34 5.88 9.37 -7.69
C GLU A 34 4.90 10.54 -7.89
N ALA A 35 3.89 10.38 -8.74
CA ALA A 35 2.85 11.36 -8.98
C ALA A 35 1.92 11.51 -7.78
N VAL A 36 1.57 10.42 -7.10
CA VAL A 36 0.81 10.44 -5.84
C VAL A 36 1.62 11.17 -4.76
N LEU A 37 2.91 10.88 -4.61
CA LEU A 37 3.77 11.57 -3.64
C LEU A 37 3.90 13.07 -3.94
N LYS A 38 4.06 13.45 -5.21
CA LYS A 38 4.28 14.85 -5.62
C LYS A 38 2.99 15.68 -5.73
N SER A 39 1.84 15.06 -5.97
CA SER A 39 0.56 15.75 -6.15
C SER A 39 -0.21 15.83 -4.82
N PRO A 40 -0.38 17.03 -4.23
CA PRO A 40 -1.23 17.20 -3.06
C PRO A 40 -2.69 16.86 -3.35
N GLU A 41 -3.15 17.07 -4.59
CA GLU A 41 -4.51 16.77 -5.02
C GLU A 41 -4.80 15.27 -5.01
N LEU A 42 -3.89 14.43 -5.51
CA LEU A 42 -4.07 12.97 -5.48
C LEU A 42 -4.02 12.40 -4.04
N ARG A 43 -3.39 13.12 -3.11
CA ARG A 43 -3.31 12.72 -1.70
C ARG A 43 -4.53 13.11 -0.87
N LYS A 44 -5.45 13.89 -1.44
CA LYS A 44 -6.69 14.25 -0.74
C LYS A 44 -7.55 13.01 -0.48
N PRO A 45 -8.20 12.89 0.69
CA PRO A 45 -9.07 11.76 1.03
C PRO A 45 -10.16 11.51 -0.01
N GLU A 46 -10.72 12.59 -0.58
CA GLU A 46 -11.74 12.53 -1.63
C GLU A 46 -11.26 11.79 -2.89
N ASN A 47 -9.94 11.71 -3.12
CA ASN A 47 -9.33 11.05 -4.28
C ASN A 47 -8.74 9.67 -3.93
N ARG A 48 -9.00 9.11 -2.74
CA ARG A 48 -8.50 7.78 -2.34
C ARG A 48 -8.91 6.68 -3.32
N TYR A 49 -10.15 6.74 -3.81
CA TYR A 49 -10.70 5.78 -4.77
C TYR A 49 -10.01 5.93 -6.12
N LEU A 50 -9.85 7.17 -6.60
CA LEU A 50 -9.05 7.46 -7.79
C LEU A 50 -7.63 6.87 -7.69
N VAL A 51 -6.92 7.07 -6.59
CA VAL A 51 -5.57 6.51 -6.42
C VAL A 51 -5.59 4.97 -6.39
N ARG A 52 -6.60 4.36 -5.75
CA ARG A 52 -6.81 2.90 -5.75
C ARG A 52 -7.08 2.36 -7.16
N ASP A 53 -7.90 3.05 -7.95
CA ASP A 53 -8.22 2.65 -9.32
C ASP A 53 -7.00 2.75 -10.23
N LEU A 54 -6.20 3.81 -10.09
CA LEU A 54 -4.94 3.96 -10.82
C LEU A 54 -3.94 2.84 -10.48
N ARG A 55 -3.90 2.39 -9.22
CA ARG A 55 -3.08 1.24 -8.80
C ARG A 55 -3.60 -0.05 -9.40
N THR A 56 -4.91 -0.25 -9.43
CA THR A 56 -5.55 -1.41 -10.08
C THR A 56 -5.25 -1.45 -11.58
N LEU A 57 -5.31 -0.32 -12.27
CA LEU A 57 -4.95 -0.21 -13.69
C LEU A 57 -3.47 -0.52 -13.93
N ARG A 58 -2.57 -0.06 -13.04
CA ARG A 58 -1.14 -0.39 -13.12
C ARG A 58 -0.92 -1.90 -12.98
N ASP A 59 -1.60 -2.54 -12.03
CA ASP A 59 -1.47 -3.97 -11.79
C ASP A 59 -2.04 -4.77 -12.98
N ALA A 60 -3.12 -4.29 -13.61
CA ALA A 60 -3.64 -4.87 -14.86
C ALA A 60 -2.64 -4.72 -16.03
N ALA A 61 -1.97 -3.56 -16.15
CA ALA A 61 -0.91 -3.37 -17.14
C ALA A 61 0.25 -4.36 -16.94
N PHE A 62 0.63 -4.62 -15.68
CA PHE A 62 1.62 -5.64 -15.34
C PHE A 62 1.18 -7.03 -15.82
N VAL A 63 -0.07 -7.42 -15.55
CA VAL A 63 -0.62 -8.70 -16.04
C VAL A 63 -0.51 -8.79 -17.56
N LEU A 64 -0.99 -7.79 -18.30
CA LEU A 64 -0.90 -7.76 -19.77
C LEU A 64 0.54 -7.94 -20.27
N TRP A 65 1.50 -7.26 -19.63
CA TRP A 65 2.91 -7.41 -19.96
C TRP A 65 3.42 -8.84 -19.74
N THR A 66 3.06 -9.49 -18.62
CA THR A 66 3.50 -10.87 -18.33
C THR A 66 2.99 -11.89 -19.35
N TYR A 67 1.84 -11.62 -19.98
CA TYR A 67 1.28 -12.45 -21.05
C TYR A 67 1.80 -12.08 -22.45
N GLY A 68 2.76 -11.16 -22.57
CA GLY A 68 3.34 -10.72 -23.83
C GLY A 68 2.49 -9.69 -24.61
N LEU A 69 1.40 -9.19 -24.01
CA LEU A 69 0.52 -8.17 -24.59
C LEU A 69 1.09 -6.77 -24.33
N HIS A 70 2.28 -6.50 -24.87
CA HIS A 70 3.05 -5.29 -24.58
C HIS A 70 2.38 -4.01 -25.08
N ASP A 71 1.75 -4.04 -26.26
CA ASP A 71 1.04 -2.89 -26.82
C ASP A 71 -0.16 -2.49 -25.94
N ASP A 72 -0.84 -3.47 -25.34
CA ASP A 72 -1.97 -3.21 -24.44
C ASP A 72 -1.50 -2.70 -23.08
N CYS A 73 -0.37 -3.19 -22.56
CA CYS A 73 0.28 -2.63 -21.38
C CYS A 73 0.57 -1.13 -21.57
N GLU A 74 1.18 -0.74 -22.70
CA GLU A 74 1.49 0.66 -22.99
C GLU A 74 0.24 1.53 -23.13
N ARG A 75 -0.83 1.00 -23.74
CA ARG A 75 -2.13 1.68 -23.80
C ARG A 75 -2.69 1.94 -22.41
N VAL A 76 -2.66 0.95 -21.51
CA VAL A 76 -3.13 1.12 -20.14
C VAL A 76 -2.27 2.13 -19.38
N LEU A 77 -0.94 2.07 -19.51
CA LEU A 77 -0.05 3.07 -18.88
C LEU A 77 -0.28 4.49 -19.41
N ALA A 78 -0.57 4.66 -20.70
CA ALA A 78 -0.94 5.94 -21.27
C ALA A 78 -2.25 6.48 -20.67
N ASN A 79 -3.26 5.62 -20.49
CA ASN A 79 -4.52 5.99 -19.82
C ASN A 79 -4.28 6.43 -18.37
N ILE A 80 -3.42 5.72 -17.62
CA ILE A 80 -3.03 6.09 -16.25
C ILE A 80 -2.40 7.49 -16.22
N ARG A 81 -1.45 7.77 -17.12
CA ARG A 81 -0.79 9.09 -17.20
C ARG A 81 -1.81 10.20 -17.50
N GLN A 82 -2.78 9.93 -18.37
CA GLN A 82 -3.85 10.88 -18.69
C GLN A 82 -4.78 11.12 -17.50
N LEU A 83 -5.13 10.08 -16.74
CA LEU A 83 -5.98 10.20 -15.54
C LEU A 83 -5.25 10.93 -14.40
N ILE A 84 -3.94 10.75 -14.27
CA ILE A 84 -3.09 11.51 -13.33
C ILE A 84 -3.09 13.01 -13.67
N THR A 85 -3.02 13.37 -14.96
CA THR A 85 -2.94 14.77 -15.40
C THR A 85 -4.29 15.47 -15.51
N ALA A 86 -5.40 14.73 -15.56
CA ALA A 86 -6.77 15.24 -15.59
C ALA A 86 -7.68 14.56 -14.54
N PRO A 87 -7.50 14.82 -13.23
CA PRO A 87 -8.25 14.16 -12.15
C PRO A 87 -9.77 14.36 -12.21
N SER A 88 -10.25 15.41 -12.89
CA SER A 88 -11.68 15.67 -13.08
C SER A 88 -12.40 14.57 -13.88
N MET A 89 -11.69 13.80 -14.71
CA MET A 89 -12.25 12.69 -15.49
C MET A 89 -12.52 11.44 -14.64
N ALA A 90 -11.82 11.26 -13.52
CA ALA A 90 -12.04 10.17 -12.58
C ALA A 90 -13.36 10.32 -11.80
N LYS A 91 -13.85 11.56 -11.69
CA LYS A 91 -15.10 11.89 -10.98
C LYS A 91 -16.37 11.52 -11.76
N LEU A 92 -16.23 11.06 -13.01
CA LEU A 92 -17.33 10.72 -13.91
C LEU A 92 -17.75 9.24 -13.83
N GLY A 93 -17.07 8.43 -13.00
CA GLY A 93 -17.31 6.99 -12.86
C GLY A 93 -18.21 6.58 -11.69
N GLY A 94 -18.88 7.54 -11.02
CA GLY A 94 -19.81 7.24 -9.93
C GLY A 94 -21.07 6.57 -10.46
N ASN A 95 -21.07 5.24 -10.53
CA ASN A 95 -22.25 4.46 -10.88
C ASN A 95 -22.97 4.04 -9.59
N ASP A 96 -24.28 3.78 -9.69
CA ASP A 96 -25.23 3.54 -8.58
C ASP A 96 -24.82 2.50 -7.50
N GLU A 97 -23.76 1.73 -7.71
CA GLU A 97 -23.12 0.89 -6.69
C GLU A 97 -22.46 1.74 -5.58
N ASP A 98 -21.92 2.92 -5.91
CA ASP A 98 -21.31 3.83 -4.94
C ASP A 98 -22.37 4.44 -4.01
N LEU A 99 -23.61 4.62 -4.48
CA LEU A 99 -24.73 5.09 -3.67
C LEU A 99 -25.20 4.03 -2.66
N ALA A 100 -25.12 2.74 -3.03
CA ALA A 100 -25.41 1.62 -2.15
C ALA A 100 -24.33 1.49 -1.05
N ASP A 101 -23.06 1.66 -1.42
CA ASP A 101 -21.94 1.72 -0.46
C ASP A 101 -22.01 2.99 0.41
N GLU A 102 -22.44 4.13 -0.12
CA GLU A 102 -22.70 5.37 0.64
C GLU A 102 -23.87 5.21 1.62
N GLN A 103 -24.92 4.47 1.27
CA GLN A 103 -26.04 4.17 2.17
C GLN A 103 -25.64 3.20 3.29
N LEU A 104 -24.70 2.29 3.02
CA LEU A 104 -24.09 1.43 4.03
C LEU A 104 -23.08 2.19 4.91
N ALA A 105 -22.40 3.19 4.36
CA ALA A 105 -21.48 4.10 5.07
C ALA A 105 -22.19 5.27 5.78
N ALA A 106 -23.45 5.57 5.45
CA ALA A 106 -24.27 6.62 6.07
C ALA A 106 -24.80 6.26 7.47
N GLY A 107 -24.47 5.08 8.01
CA GLY A 107 -24.43 4.86 9.45
C GLY A 107 -23.12 5.39 10.02
N GLU A 108 -23.14 6.53 10.71
CA GLU A 108 -21.97 7.21 11.29
C GLU A 108 -21.03 6.30 12.13
N PRO A 109 -19.71 6.61 12.24
CA PRO A 109 -19.10 7.94 12.05
C PRO A 109 -17.91 8.07 11.09
N GLN A 110 -17.80 9.30 10.57
CA GLN A 110 -16.66 9.99 9.93
C GLN A 110 -15.45 10.03 10.90
N GLN A 111 -14.16 10.20 10.55
CA GLN A 111 -13.46 10.77 9.40
C GLN A 111 -12.31 9.81 9.00
N HIS A 112 -11.54 10.02 7.92
CA HIS A 112 -10.17 10.49 8.14
C HIS A 112 -9.38 10.89 6.89
N GLN A 113 -8.44 11.80 7.18
CA GLN A 113 -7.53 12.50 6.32
C GLN A 113 -6.15 11.83 6.26
N GLY A 114 -5.54 11.80 5.09
CA GLY A 114 -4.14 11.40 4.90
C GLY A 114 -3.21 12.61 4.84
N GLY A 115 -2.25 12.65 5.76
CA GLY A 115 -0.98 13.34 5.54
C GLY A 115 -0.68 14.59 6.38
N GLU A 116 -0.73 14.49 7.70
CA GLU A 116 0.10 15.35 8.55
C GLU A 116 1.45 14.66 8.87
N VAL A 117 2.55 15.39 8.63
CA VAL A 117 3.94 14.98 8.95
C VAL A 117 4.20 15.02 10.48
N ARG A 118 3.23 15.55 11.24
CA ARG A 118 3.03 15.31 12.66
C ARG A 118 1.76 14.49 12.75
N GLY A 119 1.82 13.24 13.15
CA GLY A 119 0.59 12.52 13.43
C GLY A 119 -0.10 13.15 14.64
N ASN A 120 -1.40 12.89 14.71
CA ASN A 120 -2.30 13.60 15.59
C ASN A 120 -2.15 13.21 17.07
N ARG A 121 -1.14 12.39 17.43
CA ARG A 121 -0.98 11.86 18.79
C ARG A 121 -0.73 12.95 19.84
N ASP A 122 0.00 14.00 19.46
CA ASP A 122 0.34 15.11 20.36
C ASP A 122 -0.58 16.33 20.16
N ALA A 123 -1.68 16.18 19.41
CA ALA A 123 -2.62 17.27 19.23
C ALA A 123 -3.39 17.56 20.55
N PRO A 124 -3.79 18.81 20.80
CA PRO A 124 -4.45 19.19 22.05
C PRO A 124 -5.75 18.44 22.34
N ASP A 125 -6.41 17.93 21.30
CA ASP A 125 -7.66 17.19 21.30
C ASP A 125 -7.49 15.69 21.00
N ALA A 126 -6.25 15.19 20.96
CA ALA A 126 -5.95 13.79 20.73
C ALA A 126 -6.58 12.91 21.83
N ARG A 127 -7.48 12.03 21.41
CA ARG A 127 -8.12 11.06 22.32
C ARG A 127 -7.20 9.87 22.59
N PRO A 128 -7.34 9.19 23.73
CA PRO A 128 -6.52 8.02 24.05
C PRO A 128 -6.67 6.92 23.01
N LEU A 129 -5.56 6.27 22.67
CA LEU A 129 -5.58 5.09 21.81
C LEU A 129 -6.27 3.93 22.52
N ILE A 130 -7.06 3.17 21.77
CA ILE A 130 -7.82 2.01 22.23
C ILE A 130 -7.06 0.74 21.84
N ASN A 131 -6.91 -0.22 22.75
CA ASN A 131 -6.36 -1.52 22.37
C ASN A 131 -7.38 -2.26 21.52
N LEU A 132 -6.95 -3.03 20.52
CA LEU A 132 -7.86 -3.78 19.66
C LEU A 132 -8.80 -4.71 20.44
N ASP A 133 -8.31 -5.30 21.54
CA ASP A 133 -9.09 -6.19 22.41
C ASP A 133 -10.22 -5.46 23.18
N ASP A 134 -10.12 -4.14 23.31
CA ASP A 134 -11.10 -3.29 23.99
C ASP A 134 -12.15 -2.71 23.01
N LEU A 135 -12.06 -2.99 21.71
CA LEU A 135 -12.99 -2.48 20.69
C LEU A 135 -14.30 -3.30 20.66
N GLY A 136 -15.40 -2.72 21.14
CA GLY A 136 -16.76 -3.19 20.81
C GLY A 136 -17.28 -2.52 19.54
N PRO A 137 -17.99 -3.20 18.62
CA PRO A 137 -18.34 -4.63 18.52
C PRO A 137 -17.33 -5.49 17.71
N GLY A 138 -16.05 -5.11 17.67
CA GLY A 138 -15.02 -5.72 16.82
C GLY A 138 -14.51 -4.75 15.74
N LEU A 139 -13.66 -5.27 14.84
CA LEU A 139 -13.00 -4.51 13.78
C LEU A 139 -13.08 -5.30 12.48
N ARG A 140 -13.51 -4.66 11.38
CA ARG A 140 -13.58 -5.29 10.07
C ARG A 140 -12.20 -5.36 9.44
N VAL A 141 -11.98 -6.41 8.65
CA VAL A 141 -10.69 -6.59 7.96
C VAL A 141 -10.40 -5.43 6.99
N ASP A 142 -11.42 -4.88 6.34
CA ASP A 142 -11.28 -3.74 5.43
C ASP A 142 -11.05 -2.39 6.14
N GLU A 143 -11.29 -2.30 7.45
CA GLU A 143 -10.85 -1.15 8.27
C GLU A 143 -9.36 -1.25 8.63
N ILE A 144 -8.81 -2.47 8.65
CA ILE A 144 -7.40 -2.71 9.00
C ILE A 144 -6.53 -2.64 7.75
N VAL A 145 -6.92 -3.37 6.70
CA VAL A 145 -6.15 -3.45 5.45
C VAL A 145 -6.20 -2.12 4.71
N GLY A 146 -5.03 -1.61 4.33
CA GLY A 146 -4.85 -0.30 3.71
C GLY A 146 -4.65 0.84 4.71
N SER A 147 -4.75 0.56 6.01
CA SER A 147 -4.57 1.58 7.05
C SER A 147 -3.11 1.82 7.38
N GLU A 148 -2.79 3.07 7.72
CA GLU A 148 -1.44 3.46 8.13
C GLU A 148 -1.14 2.94 9.54
N VAL A 149 0.06 2.41 9.72
CA VAL A 149 0.62 2.02 11.02
C VAL A 149 1.71 3.00 11.40
N ARG A 150 1.63 3.50 12.62
CA ARG A 150 2.59 4.44 13.22
C ARG A 150 3.23 3.86 14.46
N SER A 151 4.38 4.37 14.85
CA SER A 151 5.08 3.99 16.09
C SER A 151 4.58 4.82 17.29
N SER A 152 5.10 4.53 18.48
CA SER A 152 4.72 5.23 19.71
C SER A 152 5.24 6.66 19.78
N ASP A 153 6.29 7.00 19.04
CA ASP A 153 6.77 8.35 18.78
C ASP A 153 6.17 8.93 17.50
N ASP A 154 5.07 8.33 17.03
CA ASP A 154 4.22 8.82 15.97
C ASP A 154 4.98 9.01 14.65
N LYS A 155 5.85 8.06 14.32
CA LYS A 155 6.50 7.95 13.01
C LYS A 155 5.79 6.90 12.17
N ILE A 156 5.69 7.16 10.87
CA ILE A 156 5.14 6.20 9.92
C ILE A 156 6.01 4.95 9.93
N VAL A 157 5.39 3.80 10.18
CA VAL A 157 5.99 2.48 10.09
C VAL A 157 5.66 1.86 8.73
N GLY A 158 4.43 2.05 8.26
CA GLY A 158 3.99 1.49 6.99
C GLY A 158 2.49 1.43 6.81
N GLU A 159 2.06 0.60 5.85
CA GLU A 159 0.64 0.35 5.53
C GLU A 159 0.32 -1.12 5.76
N VAL A 160 -0.83 -1.44 6.36
CA VAL A 160 -1.25 -2.83 6.50
C VAL A 160 -1.63 -3.39 5.13
N ARG A 161 -0.92 -4.41 4.66
CA ARG A 161 -1.23 -5.09 3.39
C ARG A 161 -2.24 -6.19 3.55
N ASN A 162 -2.18 -6.91 4.67
CA ASN A 162 -3.00 -8.07 4.90
C ASN A 162 -3.13 -8.37 6.39
N VAL A 163 -4.18 -9.10 6.73
CA VAL A 163 -4.42 -9.64 8.07
C VAL A 163 -4.46 -11.16 7.97
N VAL A 164 -3.65 -11.82 8.78
CA VAL A 164 -3.65 -13.27 8.92
C VAL A 164 -4.44 -13.61 10.17
N ILE A 165 -5.47 -14.43 9.99
CA ILE A 165 -6.25 -14.98 11.11
C ILE A 165 -5.64 -16.32 11.54
N GLY A 166 -5.27 -16.42 12.81
CA GLY A 166 -4.79 -17.64 13.41
C GLY A 166 -5.91 -18.69 13.48
N THR A 167 -5.59 -19.97 13.24
CA THR A 167 -6.54 -21.07 13.52
C THR A 167 -5.98 -21.97 14.61
N LYS A 168 -6.84 -22.59 15.43
CA LYS A 168 -6.45 -23.50 16.52
C LYS A 168 -5.49 -22.84 17.54
N ASP A 169 -5.98 -21.82 18.25
CA ASP A 169 -5.27 -21.11 19.34
C ASP A 169 -4.02 -20.30 18.91
N ARG A 170 -4.00 -19.89 17.64
CA ARG A 170 -2.93 -19.03 17.10
C ARG A 170 -3.32 -17.57 17.16
N TRP A 171 -2.31 -16.70 17.26
CA TRP A 171 -2.48 -15.26 17.23
C TRP A 171 -2.81 -14.76 15.83
N ASP A 172 -3.57 -13.66 15.78
CA ASP A 172 -3.80 -12.92 14.55
C ASP A 172 -2.65 -11.95 14.29
N TYR A 173 -2.30 -11.75 13.02
CA TYR A 173 -1.18 -10.92 12.59
C TYR A 173 -1.57 -9.89 11.53
N ALA A 174 -1.04 -8.69 11.64
CA ALA A 174 -1.07 -7.66 10.61
C ALA A 174 0.27 -7.70 9.88
N VAL A 175 0.20 -7.82 8.56
CA VAL A 175 1.38 -7.71 7.70
C VAL A 175 1.48 -6.28 7.26
N VAL A 176 2.45 -5.56 7.82
CA VAL A 176 2.65 -4.14 7.56
C VAL A 176 3.77 -4.00 6.54
N ALA A 177 3.44 -3.53 5.33
CA ALA A 177 4.44 -3.12 4.35
C ALA A 177 5.21 -1.97 4.98
N SER A 178 6.49 -2.15 5.23
CA SER A 178 7.27 -1.04 5.76
C SER A 178 7.37 0.06 4.69
N GLY A 179 6.79 1.22 4.99
CA GLY A 179 6.73 2.39 4.11
C GLY A 179 7.44 3.56 4.77
N GLY A 180 8.39 4.19 4.08
CA GLY A 180 9.10 5.37 4.58
C GLY A 180 10.43 5.13 5.31
N PHE A 181 10.95 3.89 5.30
CA PHE A 181 12.34 3.60 5.69
C PHE A 181 12.95 2.38 4.97
N PHE A 182 12.10 1.51 4.41
CA PHE A 182 12.49 0.32 3.66
C PHE A 182 11.76 0.35 2.32
N ILE A 183 12.34 -0.30 1.32
CA ILE A 183 11.92 -0.21 -0.08
C ILE A 183 10.48 -0.74 -0.22
N ALA A 184 9.63 0.00 -0.94
CA ALA A 184 8.24 -0.35 -1.17
C ALA A 184 8.08 -1.80 -1.65
N GLY A 185 7.30 -2.60 -0.92
CA GLY A 185 6.77 -3.88 -1.38
C GLY A 185 7.76 -5.03 -1.54
N LYS A 186 8.92 -5.00 -0.86
CA LYS A 186 9.82 -6.17 -0.79
C LYS A 186 9.80 -6.84 0.57
N ASP A 187 9.72 -6.02 1.62
CA ASP A 187 9.84 -6.46 3.00
C ASP A 187 8.66 -5.93 3.82
N SER A 188 8.16 -6.79 4.71
CA SER A 188 7.06 -6.49 5.62
C SER A 188 7.47 -6.82 7.05
N ILE A 189 6.88 -6.15 8.03
CA ILE A 189 6.92 -6.60 9.43
C ILE A 189 5.63 -7.37 9.73
N VAL A 190 5.75 -8.41 10.53
CA VAL A 190 4.61 -9.23 10.96
C VAL A 190 4.30 -8.87 12.41
N VAL A 191 3.20 -8.16 12.61
CA VAL A 191 2.82 -7.60 13.92
C VAL A 191 1.66 -8.42 14.48
N PRO A 192 1.76 -9.00 15.68
CA PRO A 192 0.59 -9.60 16.33
C PRO A 192 -0.47 -8.51 16.63
N LEU A 193 -1.72 -8.70 16.21
CA LEU A 193 -2.78 -7.68 16.27
C LEU A 193 -2.98 -7.09 17.66
N ARG A 194 -2.87 -7.92 18.71
CA ARG A 194 -2.96 -7.50 20.13
C ARG A 194 -1.97 -6.40 20.55
N TYR A 195 -0.91 -6.19 19.77
CA TYR A 195 0.09 -5.15 20.05
C TYR A 195 -0.20 -3.82 19.35
N LEU A 196 -1.15 -3.81 18.41
CA LEU A 196 -1.66 -2.60 17.83
C LEU A 196 -2.67 -1.94 18.78
N GLN A 197 -2.69 -0.63 18.70
CA GLN A 197 -3.78 0.21 19.19
C GLN A 197 -4.36 0.95 18.00
N VAL A 198 -5.55 1.50 18.17
CA VAL A 198 -6.22 2.28 17.16
C VAL A 198 -6.75 3.58 17.79
N ASN A 199 -6.87 4.63 16.99
CA ASN A 199 -7.61 5.82 17.40
C ASN A 199 -9.13 5.56 17.42
N GLU A 200 -9.89 6.47 18.02
CA GLU A 200 -11.33 6.30 18.18
C GLU A 200 -12.08 6.20 16.85
N GLU A 201 -11.58 6.87 15.83
CA GLU A 201 -12.13 6.88 14.48
C GLU A 201 -11.68 5.66 13.64
N ARG A 202 -10.89 4.74 14.21
CA ARG A 202 -10.57 3.42 13.65
C ARG A 202 -9.77 3.38 12.35
N ASN A 203 -9.08 4.46 11.99
CA ASN A 203 -8.40 4.56 10.70
C ASN A 203 -6.86 4.56 10.81
N SER A 204 -6.31 4.77 12.01
CA SER A 204 -4.88 4.94 12.26
C SER A 204 -4.45 3.98 13.33
N PHE A 205 -3.55 3.07 12.96
CA PHE A 205 -3.05 2.05 13.87
C PHE A 205 -1.70 2.45 14.45
N TYR A 206 -1.46 2.06 15.69
CA TYR A 206 -0.29 2.44 16.44
C TYR A 206 0.36 1.22 17.06
N LEU A 207 1.64 1.03 16.76
CA LEU A 207 2.52 0.13 17.47
C LEU A 207 2.96 0.78 18.78
N ARG A 208 2.85 0.04 19.88
CA ARG A 208 3.25 0.49 21.22
C ARG A 208 4.77 0.46 21.45
N ILE A 209 5.55 0.72 20.41
CA ILE A 209 7.02 0.73 20.44
C ILE A 209 7.55 1.93 19.66
N SER A 210 8.74 2.40 20.01
CA SER A 210 9.37 3.54 19.32
C SER A 210 9.77 3.19 17.90
N SER A 211 9.92 4.18 17.04
CA SER A 211 10.43 4.01 15.67
C SER A 211 11.85 3.41 15.65
N ALA A 212 12.64 3.61 16.71
CA ALA A 212 13.95 2.99 16.86
C ALA A 212 13.83 1.48 17.11
N ASP A 213 12.89 1.06 17.95
CA ASP A 213 12.63 -0.35 18.24
C ASP A 213 11.99 -1.07 17.05
N VAL A 214 11.14 -0.39 16.28
CA VAL A 214 10.57 -0.93 15.02
C VAL A 214 11.67 -1.39 14.08
N LYS A 215 12.79 -0.66 13.99
CA LYS A 215 13.93 -1.03 13.12
C LYS A 215 14.67 -2.29 13.57
N ALA A 216 14.51 -2.69 14.82
CA ALA A 216 15.07 -3.93 15.36
C ALA A 216 14.14 -5.14 15.13
N VAL A 217 12.90 -4.92 14.69
CA VAL A 217 11.96 -6.00 14.36
C VAL A 217 12.44 -6.69 13.08
N PRO A 218 12.49 -8.04 13.06
CA PRO A 218 12.86 -8.78 11.86
C PRO A 218 11.92 -8.47 10.70
N LEU A 219 12.51 -8.10 9.57
CA LEU A 219 11.79 -8.02 8.31
C LEU A 219 11.53 -9.42 7.77
N MET A 220 10.32 -9.63 7.28
CA MET A 220 9.96 -10.78 6.46
C MET A 220 10.02 -10.33 4.99
N PRO A 221 10.85 -10.97 4.15
CA PRO A 221 10.74 -10.78 2.71
C PRO A 221 9.40 -11.34 2.25
N ASP A 222 8.70 -10.67 1.32
CA ASP A 222 7.36 -10.99 0.80
C ASP A 222 7.27 -12.34 0.04
N GLN A 223 7.75 -13.44 0.63
CA GLN A 223 7.81 -14.78 0.07
C GLN A 223 6.62 -15.62 0.54
N GLU A 224 5.49 -15.50 -0.16
CA GLU A 224 4.37 -16.46 -0.16
C GLU A 224 3.79 -16.87 1.21
N TYR A 225 4.04 -16.08 2.26
CA TYR A 225 3.62 -16.39 3.64
C TYR A 225 4.20 -17.71 4.20
N LEU A 226 5.38 -18.16 3.74
CA LEU A 226 6.02 -19.40 4.21
C LEU A 226 6.27 -19.42 5.74
N TRP A 227 6.44 -18.25 6.34
CA TRP A 227 6.58 -18.08 7.79
C TRP A 227 5.36 -18.54 8.59
N LEU A 228 4.19 -18.72 7.97
CA LEU A 228 3.00 -19.30 8.61
C LEU A 228 3.16 -20.77 8.98
N ALA A 229 4.08 -21.48 8.33
CA ALA A 229 4.46 -22.84 8.69
C ALA A 229 5.66 -22.88 9.65
N ASP A 230 6.52 -21.85 9.66
CA ASP A 230 7.72 -21.77 10.51
C ASP A 230 7.41 -21.34 11.96
N GLU A 231 7.18 -22.32 12.83
CA GLU A 231 6.86 -22.08 14.24
C GLU A 231 8.00 -21.42 15.02
N ALA A 232 9.25 -21.75 14.72
CA ALA A 232 10.41 -21.17 15.39
C ALA A 232 10.56 -19.68 15.06
N TRP A 233 10.34 -19.31 13.81
CA TRP A 233 10.33 -17.92 13.39
C TRP A 233 9.20 -17.13 14.07
N ARG A 234 7.98 -17.68 14.10
CA ARG A 234 6.84 -17.02 14.78
C ARG A 234 7.09 -16.84 16.27
N ALA A 235 7.56 -17.88 16.96
CA ALA A 235 7.88 -17.80 18.38
C ALA A 235 8.94 -16.72 18.67
N LYS A 236 9.96 -16.62 17.80
CA LYS A 236 10.98 -15.57 17.90
C LYS A 236 10.38 -14.18 17.67
N ASN A 237 9.53 -14.00 16.66
CA ASN A 237 8.86 -12.74 16.38
C ASN A 237 7.96 -12.31 17.56
N ASP A 238 7.13 -13.22 18.06
CA ASP A 238 6.22 -12.96 19.18
C ASP A 238 6.97 -12.58 20.45
N ALA A 239 8.10 -13.25 20.73
CA ALA A 239 8.95 -12.94 21.88
C ALA A 239 9.58 -11.53 21.79
N ILE A 240 9.89 -11.04 20.59
CA ILE A 240 10.38 -9.67 20.38
C ILE A 240 9.29 -8.67 20.77
N PHE A 241 8.08 -8.83 20.25
CA PHE A 241 6.97 -7.93 20.59
C PHE A 241 6.59 -8.02 22.08
N GLN A 242 6.60 -9.21 22.68
CA GLN A 242 6.35 -9.39 24.11
C GLN A 242 7.40 -8.68 24.98
N LYS A 243 8.67 -8.68 24.55
CA LYS A 243 9.74 -7.99 25.26
C LYS A 243 9.65 -6.47 25.12
N LEU A 244 9.35 -5.99 23.92
CA LEU A 244 9.27 -4.55 23.64
C LEU A 244 7.99 -3.91 24.19
N ILE A 245 6.91 -4.68 24.30
CA ILE A 245 5.61 -4.25 24.80
C ILE A 245 5.25 -5.16 25.97
N PRO A 246 5.80 -4.91 27.17
CA PRO A 246 5.37 -5.63 28.35
C PRO A 246 3.85 -5.44 28.49
N ALA A 247 3.15 -6.53 28.81
CA ALA A 247 1.71 -6.49 29.01
C ALA A 247 1.38 -5.35 29.98
N SER A 248 0.38 -4.55 29.63
CA SER A 248 -0.21 -3.63 30.61
C SER A 248 -0.56 -4.48 31.84
N PRO A 249 -0.24 -4.05 33.07
CA PRO A 249 -0.61 -4.82 34.24
C PRO A 249 -2.12 -5.00 34.17
N GLN A 250 -2.55 -6.23 33.87
CA GLN A 250 -3.95 -6.58 33.93
C GLN A 250 -4.44 -6.16 35.30
N GLY A 251 -5.51 -5.35 35.30
CA GLY A 251 -6.23 -5.03 36.51
C GLY A 251 -6.40 -6.32 37.30
N LYS A 252 -6.00 -6.27 38.56
CA LYS A 252 -6.25 -7.33 39.53
C LYS A 252 -7.66 -7.83 39.27
N THR A 253 -7.78 -9.09 38.86
CA THR A 253 -9.00 -9.85 39.10
C THR A 253 -9.18 -9.85 40.60
N ASP A 254 -9.93 -8.86 41.09
CA ASP A 254 -10.42 -8.87 42.44
C ASP A 254 -11.32 -10.08 42.54
N ALA A 255 -10.84 -11.03 43.34
CA ALA A 255 -11.62 -12.16 43.80
C ALA A 255 -12.92 -11.64 44.42
N LYS A 256 -14.05 -12.16 43.92
CA LYS A 256 -15.23 -12.40 44.74
C LYS A 256 -16.00 -13.60 44.22
#